data_AF-X1U0P9-F1
#
_entry.id   AF-X1U0P9-F1
#
_cell.length_a   1.000
_cell.length_b   1.000
_cell.length_c   1.000
_cell.angle_alpha   90.00
_cell.angle_beta   90.00
_cell.angle_gamma   90.00
#
_symmetry.space_group_name_H-M   'P 1'
#
loop_
_entity.id
_entity.type
_entity.pdbx_description
1 polymer ?
#
loop_
_entity_poly.entity_id
_entity_poly.type
_entity_poly.pdbx_seq_one_letter_code
_entity_poly.pdbx_strand_id
1 'polypeptide(L)'
;MSHPSINVHDVETDKVKYAMGENVSVSMSLTNNRDVTCNPEMLVRVLDPHNNNVFEDSFPVTLNASETINEIINFTLPIPLGYGIYLVVVDAYFDGRKIGSGSTYFEIDKSYIVRLTLDKSNGVYKVRENMSVDLEITNVGSALWSTLINVSIP
;
A
#
# COMPACT_ATOMS: atom_id res chain seq x y z
N MET A 1 -3.46 26.64 17.66
CA MET A 1 -3.02 25.67 16.62
C MET A 1 -2.28 26.46 15.56
N SER A 2 -1.04 26.10 15.21
CA SER A 2 -0.36 26.73 14.06
C SER A 2 -0.89 26.10 12.78
N HIS A 3 -1.46 26.89 11.88
CA HIS A 3 -1.87 26.39 10.57
C HIS A 3 -0.63 26.04 9.73
N PRO A 4 -0.66 24.94 8.95
CA PRO A 4 0.46 24.59 8.08
C PRO A 4 0.64 25.67 7.01
N SER A 5 1.89 25.97 6.68
CA SER A 5 2.20 26.95 5.64
C SER A 5 1.92 26.41 4.24
N ILE A 6 2.12 25.10 4.05
CA ILE A 6 1.68 24.37 2.87
C ILE A 6 0.64 23.35 3.31
N ASN A 7 -0.57 23.44 2.77
CA ASN A 7 -1.60 22.43 2.95
C ASN A 7 -1.41 21.32 1.91
N VAL A 8 -1.19 20.10 2.38
CA VAL A 8 -1.10 18.90 1.54
C VAL A 8 -2.40 18.12 1.74
N HIS A 9 -3.22 18.02 0.71
CA HIS A 9 -4.56 17.44 0.78
C HIS A 9 -4.85 16.61 -0.46
N ASP A 10 -5.99 15.90 -0.46
CA ASP A 10 -6.40 14.98 -1.53
C ASP A 10 -5.30 13.99 -1.93
N VAL A 11 -4.55 13.50 -0.92
CA VAL A 11 -3.54 12.48 -1.14
C VAL A 11 -4.25 11.16 -1.40
N GLU A 12 -4.13 10.66 -2.61
CA GLU A 12 -4.84 9.46 -3.07
C GLU A 12 -3.91 8.59 -3.91
N THR A 13 -4.11 7.28 -3.84
CA THR A 13 -3.50 6.31 -4.74
C THR A 13 -4.49 5.96 -5.85
N ASP A 14 -4.01 5.62 -7.05
CA ASP A 14 -4.90 5.26 -8.17
C ASP A 14 -5.75 4.00 -7.91
N LYS A 15 -5.31 3.16 -6.96
CA LYS A 15 -6.04 1.98 -6.48
C LYS A 15 -5.93 1.91 -4.96
N VAL A 16 -6.90 1.25 -4.34
CA VAL A 16 -6.85 0.90 -2.91
C VAL A 16 -6.08 -0.41 -2.66
N LYS A 17 -5.83 -1.20 -3.72
CA LYS A 17 -5.20 -2.52 -3.66
C LYS A 17 -4.22 -2.71 -4.81
N TYR A 18 -3.04 -3.23 -4.50
CA TYR A 18 -1.96 -3.48 -5.47
C TYR A 18 -1.40 -4.90 -5.37
N ALA A 19 -0.78 -5.35 -6.45
CA ALA A 19 0.12 -6.49 -6.47
C ALA A 19 1.56 -6.06 -6.11
N MET A 20 2.38 -6.99 -5.64
CA MET A 20 3.83 -6.76 -5.53
C MET A 20 4.43 -6.49 -6.91
N GLY A 21 5.35 -5.53 -7.02
CA GLY A 21 5.92 -5.14 -8.31
C GLY A 21 5.00 -4.29 -9.19
N GLU A 22 3.80 -3.95 -8.73
CA GLU A 22 2.91 -3.05 -9.45
C GLU A 22 3.38 -1.60 -9.34
N ASN A 23 3.05 -0.79 -10.35
CA ASN A 23 3.28 0.65 -10.31
C ASN A 23 2.15 1.33 -9.53
N VAL A 24 2.51 2.12 -8.53
CA VAL A 24 1.61 2.92 -7.70
C VAL A 24 1.71 4.36 -8.18
N SER A 25 0.57 4.97 -8.49
CA SER A 25 0.44 6.40 -8.74
C SER A 25 -0.15 7.08 -7.51
N VAL A 26 0.52 8.11 -6.99
CA VAL A 26 0.04 8.93 -5.87
C VAL A 26 -0.24 10.33 -6.38
N SER A 27 -1.49 10.76 -6.32
CA SER A 27 -1.90 12.15 -6.59
C SER A 27 -2.04 12.93 -5.29
N MET A 28 -1.74 14.23 -5.35
CA MET A 28 -1.89 15.14 -4.21
C MET A 28 -2.17 16.57 -4.67
N SER A 29 -2.90 17.31 -3.85
CA SER A 29 -3.13 18.75 -4.00
C SER A 29 -2.27 19.52 -2.99
N LEU A 30 -1.52 20.52 -3.48
CA LEU A 30 -0.62 21.34 -2.67
C LEU A 30 -1.09 22.79 -2.70
N THR A 31 -1.47 23.35 -1.56
CA THR A 31 -1.85 24.78 -1.44
C THR A 31 -0.85 25.54 -0.59
N ASN A 32 -0.35 26.66 -1.12
CA ASN A 32 0.40 27.61 -0.32
C ASN A 32 -0.55 28.55 0.42
N ASN A 33 -0.61 28.46 1.75
CA ASN A 33 -1.47 29.30 2.58
C ASN A 33 -0.82 30.65 2.95
N ARG A 34 0.33 30.98 2.35
CA ARG A 34 1.03 32.25 2.56
C ARG A 34 0.73 33.23 1.43
N ASP A 35 0.82 34.52 1.75
CA ASP A 35 0.75 35.62 0.77
C ASP A 35 2.07 35.86 0.02
N VAL A 36 3.02 34.92 0.12
CA VAL A 36 4.33 35.00 -0.53
C VAL A 36 4.65 33.67 -1.20
N THR A 37 5.39 33.71 -2.32
CA THR A 37 5.88 32.50 -2.99
C THR A 37 6.75 31.67 -2.04
N CYS A 38 6.54 30.36 -2.06
CA CYS A 38 7.25 29.37 -1.24
C CYS A 38 7.82 28.27 -2.15
N ASN A 39 9.06 27.87 -1.90
CA ASN A 39 9.73 26.81 -2.66
C ASN A 39 10.06 25.62 -1.73
N PRO A 40 9.07 24.83 -1.31
CA PRO A 40 9.30 23.68 -0.45
C PRO A 40 9.97 22.52 -1.20
N GLU A 41 10.74 21.73 -0.47
CA GLU A 41 11.11 20.37 -0.86
C GLU A 41 10.00 19.41 -0.38
N MET A 42 9.39 18.68 -1.30
CA MET A 42 8.40 17.65 -0.99
C MET A 42 9.13 16.32 -0.77
N LEU A 43 8.83 15.63 0.32
CA LEU A 43 9.34 14.30 0.64
C LEU A 43 8.19 13.31 0.69
N VAL A 44 8.23 12.30 -0.17
CA VAL A 44 7.24 11.22 -0.17
C VAL A 44 7.88 9.95 0.35
N ARG A 45 7.19 9.30 1.30
CA ARG A 45 7.62 8.04 1.92
C ARG A 45 6.50 7.03 1.89
N VAL A 46 6.84 5.77 1.66
CA VAL A 46 5.93 4.64 1.79
C VAL A 46 6.45 3.75 2.89
N LEU A 47 5.60 3.53 3.89
CA LEU A 47 5.90 2.70 5.05
C LEU A 47 5.16 1.37 4.92
N ASP A 48 5.85 0.27 5.19
CA ASP A 48 5.25 -1.06 5.28
C ASP A 48 4.36 -1.20 6.54
N PRO A 49 3.62 -2.31 6.70
CA PRO A 49 2.79 -2.57 7.88
C PRO A 49 3.55 -2.61 9.22
N HIS A 50 4.88 -2.64 9.19
CA HIS A 50 5.78 -2.61 10.34
C HIS A 50 6.48 -1.25 10.50
N ASN A 51 6.03 -0.22 9.76
CA ASN A 51 6.59 1.13 9.72
C ASN A 51 8.02 1.24 9.17
N ASN A 52 8.50 0.23 8.44
CA ASN A 52 9.77 0.34 7.71
C ASN A 52 9.57 1.13 6.42
N ASN A 53 10.52 1.99 6.10
CA ASN A 53 10.51 2.72 4.85
C ASN A 53 10.85 1.78 3.68
N VAL A 54 9.95 1.65 2.72
CA VAL A 54 10.12 0.81 1.52
C VAL A 54 10.29 1.61 0.23
N PHE A 55 9.96 2.91 0.27
CA PHE A 55 10.17 3.83 -0.84
C PHE A 55 10.29 5.26 -0.30
N GLU A 56 11.26 6.00 -0.81
CA GLU A 56 11.46 7.41 -0.50
C GLU A 56 11.87 8.15 -1.76
N ASP A 57 11.27 9.32 -1.99
CA ASP A 57 11.65 10.23 -3.06
C ASP A 57 11.41 11.68 -2.63
N SER A 58 12.15 12.61 -3.23
CA SER A 58 11.97 14.03 -2.98
C SER A 58 11.99 14.85 -4.26
N PHE A 59 11.19 15.91 -4.29
CA PHE A 59 11.12 16.82 -5.41
C PHE A 59 10.84 18.25 -4.96
N PRO A 60 11.48 19.25 -5.59
CA PRO A 60 11.20 20.65 -5.31
C PRO A 60 9.90 21.08 -6.00
N VAL A 61 9.16 21.97 -5.36
CA VAL A 61 7.96 22.62 -5.93
C VAL A 61 8.09 24.13 -5.75
N THR A 62 7.58 24.91 -6.70
CA THR A 62 7.38 26.36 -6.56
C THR A 62 5.89 26.64 -6.45
N LEU A 63 5.45 27.25 -5.35
CA LEU A 63 4.05 27.65 -5.13
C LEU A 63 3.98 29.15 -4.93
N ASN A 64 3.26 29.84 -5.81
CA ASN A 64 2.95 31.26 -5.65
C ASN A 64 2.02 31.49 -4.45
N ALA A 65 1.86 32.76 -4.08
CA ALA A 65 0.96 33.15 -3.00
C ALA A 65 -0.46 32.64 -3.25
N SER A 66 -1.06 31.96 -2.26
CA SER A 66 -2.41 31.36 -2.36
C SER A 66 -2.62 30.37 -3.52
N GLU A 67 -1.55 29.89 -4.18
CA GLU A 67 -1.66 28.95 -5.30
C GLU A 67 -1.96 27.53 -4.82
N THR A 68 -2.79 26.83 -5.59
CA THR A 68 -2.99 25.38 -5.48
C THR A 68 -2.52 24.73 -6.77
N ILE A 69 -1.67 23.72 -6.66
CA ILE A 69 -1.29 22.85 -7.77
C ILE A 69 -1.60 21.39 -7.44
N ASN A 70 -1.64 20.56 -8.48
CA ASN A 70 -1.78 19.11 -8.34
C ASN A 70 -0.50 18.44 -8.83
N GLU A 71 -0.02 17.47 -8.06
CA GLU A 71 1.18 16.68 -8.38
C GLU A 71 0.84 15.20 -8.42
N ILE A 72 1.55 14.47 -9.29
CA ILE A 72 1.44 13.02 -9.40
C ILE A 72 2.84 12.42 -9.41
N ILE A 73 3.09 11.51 -8.47
CA ILE A 73 4.30 10.70 -8.47
C ILE A 73 3.96 9.25 -8.83
N ASN A 74 4.91 8.57 -9.47
CA ASN A 74 4.78 7.17 -9.83
C ASN A 74 5.99 6.40 -9.33
N PHE A 75 5.77 5.26 -8.71
CA PHE A 75 6.85 4.36 -8.31
C PHE A 75 6.42 2.90 -8.40
N THR A 76 7.39 2.03 -8.65
CA THR A 76 7.16 0.58 -8.65
C THR A 76 7.45 0.01 -7.28
N LEU A 77 6.52 -0.77 -6.73
CA LEU A 77 6.70 -1.45 -5.44
C LEU A 77 7.87 -2.44 -5.51
N PRO A 78 8.86 -2.38 -4.60
CA PRO A 78 9.97 -3.33 -4.61
C PRO A 78 9.49 -4.78 -4.37
N ILE A 79 10.34 -5.75 -4.67
CA ILE A 79 10.11 -7.17 -4.38
C ILE A 79 11.34 -7.71 -3.65
N PRO A 80 11.19 -8.46 -2.54
CA PRO A 80 9.92 -8.88 -1.91
C PRO A 80 9.32 -7.82 -0.99
N LEU A 81 7.99 -7.85 -0.83
CA LEU A 81 7.23 -7.02 0.12
C LEU A 81 6.31 -7.89 0.99
N GLY A 82 5.92 -7.37 2.15
CA GLY A 82 4.94 -8.00 3.03
C GLY A 82 3.48 -7.73 2.61
N TYR A 83 2.55 -8.56 3.06
CA TYR A 83 1.12 -8.27 2.95
C TYR A 83 0.67 -7.30 4.03
N GLY A 84 -0.36 -6.51 3.74
CA GLY A 84 -1.01 -5.62 4.70
C GLY A 84 -1.20 -4.21 4.19
N ILE A 85 -1.49 -3.30 5.12
CA ILE A 85 -1.77 -1.89 4.84
C ILE A 85 -0.45 -1.11 4.85
N TYR A 86 -0.18 -0.44 3.73
CA TYR A 86 0.94 0.46 3.55
C TYR A 86 0.47 1.90 3.75
N LEU A 87 1.33 2.72 4.35
CA LEU A 87 1.08 4.14 4.59
C LEU A 87 1.94 4.98 3.66
N VAL A 88 1.30 5.83 2.86
CA VAL A 88 1.96 6.87 2.06
C VAL A 88 1.94 8.17 2.86
N VAL A 89 3.09 8.80 3.05
CA VAL A 89 3.23 10.09 3.72
C VAL A 89 3.90 11.07 2.77
N VAL A 90 3.29 12.24 2.61
CA VAL A 90 3.83 13.36 1.85
C VAL A 90 4.10 14.50 2.83
N ASP A 91 5.36 14.91 2.97
CA ASP A 91 5.79 15.98 3.86
C ASP A 91 6.39 17.14 3.06
N ALA A 92 6.00 18.38 3.39
CA ALA A 92 6.62 19.57 2.80
C ALA A 92 7.65 20.15 3.77
N TYR A 93 8.88 20.38 3.30
CA TYR A 93 9.97 20.98 4.06
C TYR A 93 10.41 22.32 3.48
N PHE A 94 10.70 23.29 4.34
CA PHE A 94 11.29 24.58 3.96
C PHE A 94 12.31 24.96 5.04
N ASP A 95 13.53 25.32 4.64
CA ASP A 95 14.65 25.60 5.54
C ASP A 95 14.86 24.51 6.62
N GLY A 96 14.74 23.24 6.22
CA GLY A 96 14.91 22.08 7.10
C GLY A 96 13.78 21.86 8.11
N ARG A 97 12.68 22.62 8.04
CA ARG A 97 11.50 22.46 8.91
C ARG A 97 10.33 21.90 8.13
N LYS A 98 9.62 20.95 8.72
CA LYS A 98 8.35 20.44 8.19
C LYS A 98 7.28 21.54 8.31
N ILE A 99 6.67 21.91 7.20
CA ILE A 99 5.68 22.99 7.09
C ILE A 99 4.32 22.55 6.51
N GLY A 100 4.19 21.27 6.13
CA GLY A 100 2.97 20.64 5.61
C GLY A 100 3.08 19.11 5.67
N SER A 101 1.93 18.43 5.68
CA SER A 101 1.87 16.96 5.68
C SER A 101 0.51 16.47 5.19
N GLY A 102 0.51 15.39 4.41
CA GLY A 102 -0.68 14.65 4.02
C GLY A 102 -0.35 13.16 3.94
N SER A 103 -1.37 12.30 3.94
CA SER A 103 -1.15 10.86 3.92
C SER A 103 -2.33 10.10 3.33
N THR A 104 -2.06 8.92 2.79
CA THR A 104 -3.07 7.96 2.35
C THR A 104 -2.59 6.53 2.58
N TYR A 105 -3.45 5.56 2.29
CA TYR A 105 -3.15 4.15 2.49
C TYR A 105 -3.50 3.33 1.26
N PHE A 106 -2.75 2.26 1.04
CA PHE A 106 -3.13 1.19 0.10
C PHE A 106 -2.84 -0.17 0.73
N GLU A 107 -3.42 -1.22 0.18
CA GLU A 107 -3.29 -2.58 0.70
C GLU A 107 -2.61 -3.51 -0.31
N ILE A 108 -1.68 -4.35 0.16
CA ILE A 108 -1.20 -5.53 -0.57
C ILE A 108 -1.88 -6.74 0.06
N ASP A 109 -2.89 -7.25 -0.63
CA ASP A 109 -3.77 -8.30 -0.12
C ASP A 109 -3.18 -9.69 -0.27
N LYS A 110 -3.39 -10.51 0.78
CA LYS A 110 -3.27 -11.97 0.68
C LYS A 110 -4.67 -12.57 0.58
N SER A 111 -5.14 -12.80 -0.64
CA SER A 111 -6.46 -13.41 -0.87
C SER A 111 -6.32 -14.76 -1.54
N TYR A 112 -6.87 -15.80 -0.92
CA TYR A 112 -6.84 -17.16 -1.45
C TYR A 112 -8.09 -17.93 -1.03
N ILE A 113 -8.51 -18.87 -1.89
CA ILE A 113 -9.57 -19.83 -1.60
C ILE A 113 -8.90 -21.17 -1.31
N VAL A 114 -9.33 -21.85 -0.24
CA VAL A 114 -8.97 -23.23 0.05
C VAL A 114 -10.22 -24.08 -0.06
N ARG A 115 -10.16 -25.13 -0.87
CA ARG A 115 -11.21 -26.15 -0.97
C ARG A 115 -10.62 -27.50 -0.61
N LEU A 116 -11.32 -28.19 0.27
CA LEU A 116 -11.01 -29.55 0.68
C LEU A 116 -12.18 -30.43 0.29
N THR A 117 -11.92 -31.43 -0.55
CA THR A 117 -12.92 -32.39 -1.00
C THR A 117 -12.50 -33.78 -0.59
N LEU A 118 -13.43 -34.53 -0.01
CA LEU A 118 -13.26 -35.94 0.29
C LEU A 118 -13.82 -36.76 -0.87
N ASP A 119 -13.22 -37.90 -1.16
CA ASP A 119 -13.72 -38.82 -2.19
C ASP A 119 -15.15 -39.32 -1.91
N LYS A 120 -15.54 -39.35 -0.62
CA LYS A 120 -16.92 -39.61 -0.22
C LYS A 120 -17.64 -38.34 0.20
N SER A 121 -18.67 -37.99 -0.56
CA SER A 121 -19.55 -36.85 -0.27
C SER A 121 -20.27 -36.93 1.08
N ASN A 122 -20.46 -38.14 1.63
CA ASN A 122 -21.07 -38.33 2.95
C ASN A 122 -20.06 -38.29 4.11
N GLY A 123 -18.76 -38.25 3.83
CA GLY A 123 -17.70 -38.24 4.84
C GLY A 123 -17.60 -39.51 5.70
N VAL A 124 -18.25 -40.61 5.32
CA VAL A 124 -18.29 -41.85 6.13
C VAL A 124 -17.36 -42.91 5.57
N TYR A 125 -16.40 -43.33 6.39
CA TYR A 125 -15.41 -44.36 6.05
C TYR A 125 -15.48 -45.51 7.05
N LYS A 126 -15.28 -46.73 6.56
CA LYS A 126 -15.15 -47.93 7.39
C LYS A 126 -13.73 -48.04 7.95
N VAL A 127 -13.58 -48.78 9.04
CA VAL A 127 -12.27 -49.12 9.58
C VAL A 127 -11.44 -49.83 8.50
N ARG A 128 -10.22 -49.34 8.27
CA ARG A 128 -9.28 -49.79 7.21
C ARG A 128 -9.70 -49.45 5.77
N GLU A 129 -10.68 -48.57 5.58
CA GLU A 129 -10.98 -48.02 4.27
C GLU A 129 -10.02 -46.87 3.94
N ASN A 130 -9.54 -46.82 2.69
CA ASN A 130 -8.71 -45.71 2.23
C ASN A 130 -9.57 -44.46 2.02
N MET A 131 -9.03 -43.31 2.40
CA MET A 131 -9.61 -41.99 2.14
C MET A 131 -8.73 -41.25 1.13
N SER A 132 -9.35 -40.60 0.15
CA SER A 132 -8.65 -39.64 -0.71
C SER A 132 -9.12 -38.23 -0.39
N VAL A 133 -8.17 -37.30 -0.33
CA VAL A 133 -8.42 -35.90 -0.02
C VAL A 133 -7.84 -35.05 -1.14
N ASP A 134 -8.69 -34.26 -1.77
CA ASP A 134 -8.29 -33.27 -2.76
C ASP A 134 -8.25 -31.90 -2.09
N LEU A 135 -7.06 -31.30 -2.08
CA LEU A 135 -6.82 -29.94 -1.61
C LEU A 135 -6.57 -29.03 -2.81
N GLU A 136 -7.50 -28.12 -3.06
CA GLU A 136 -7.37 -27.07 -4.07
C GLU A 136 -7.10 -25.74 -3.37
N ILE A 137 -6.01 -25.06 -3.77
CA ILE A 137 -5.71 -23.70 -3.33
C ILE A 137 -5.70 -22.79 -4.55
N THR A 138 -6.57 -21.80 -4.55
CA THR A 138 -6.66 -20.81 -5.62
C THR A 138 -6.19 -19.47 -5.09
N ASN A 139 -5.16 -18.88 -5.72
CA ASN A 139 -4.85 -17.47 -5.51
C ASN A 139 -5.98 -16.64 -6.11
N VAL A 140 -6.64 -15.82 -5.30
CA VAL A 140 -7.63 -14.84 -5.76
C VAL A 140 -7.18 -13.39 -5.45
N GLY A 141 -5.97 -13.22 -4.94
CA GLY A 141 -5.34 -11.94 -4.72
C GLY A 141 -4.65 -11.40 -5.97
N SER A 142 -4.40 -10.09 -5.95
CA SER A 142 -3.63 -9.39 -6.97
C SER A 142 -2.15 -9.79 -6.96
N ALA A 143 -1.60 -10.11 -5.79
CA ALA A 143 -0.18 -10.43 -5.63
C ALA A 143 0.16 -11.91 -5.90
N LEU A 144 1.33 -12.14 -6.50
CA LEU A 144 1.97 -13.46 -6.50
C LEU A 144 2.35 -13.83 -5.05
N TRP A 145 2.14 -15.08 -4.68
CA TRP A 145 2.50 -15.56 -3.35
C TRP A 145 3.02 -16.98 -3.38
N SER A 146 3.94 -17.27 -2.46
CA SER A 146 4.35 -18.63 -2.10
C SER A 146 3.80 -18.97 -0.73
N THR A 147 3.34 -20.20 -0.54
CA THR A 147 2.91 -20.69 0.76
C THR A 147 3.42 -22.07 1.04
N LEU A 148 3.55 -22.38 2.32
CA LEU A 148 3.79 -23.71 2.82
C LEU A 148 2.47 -24.26 3.34
N ILE A 149 2.13 -25.48 2.92
CA ILE A 149 0.92 -26.17 3.34
C ILE A 149 1.34 -27.31 4.25
N ASN A 150 0.87 -27.28 5.50
CA ASN A 150 1.05 -28.39 6.42
C ASN A 150 -0.24 -29.20 6.49
N VAL A 151 -0.18 -30.45 6.04
CA VAL A 151 -1.28 -31.41 6.16
C VAL A 151 -0.97 -32.35 7.31
N SER A 152 -1.88 -32.44 8.28
CA SER A 152 -1.79 -33.38 9.41
C SER A 152 -3.04 -34.25 9.41
N ILE A 153 -2.83 -35.57 9.41
CA ILE A 153 -3.90 -36.57 9.55
C ILE A 153 -3.69 -37.22 10.93
N PRO A 154 -4.70 -37.23 11.82
CA PRO A 154 -4.61 -37.86 13.14
C PRO A 154 -4.31 -39.36 13.09
#